data_AF-A0A538NAB4-F1
#
_entry.id   AF-A0A538NAB4-F1
#
_cell.length_a   1.000
_cell.length_b   1.000
_cell.length_c   1.000
_cell.angle_alpha   90.00
_cell.angle_beta   90.00
_cell.angle_gamma   90.00
#
_symmetry.space_group_name_H-M   'P 1'
#
loop_
_entity.id
_entity.type
_entity.pdbx_description
1 polymer ?
#
loop_
_entity_poly.entity_id
_entity_poly.type
_entity_poly.pdbx_seq_one_letter_code
_entity_poly.pdbx_strand_id
1 'polypeptide(L)'
;MSGDYYEVDGSGVEVSDGQGDGAYGYEVTDNQGNGYYEDGAYDSQGDSYHEAAGYDADGNAAYEVEGTDAQGDYVHGAVLQDEYGNTYTEVDAVDANGNVAVYQEYEGN
;
A
#
# COMPACT_ATOMS: atom_id res chain seq x y z
N MET A 1 9.99 29.47 -23.44
CA MET A 1 8.78 29.13 -22.65
C MET A 1 9.06 27.73 -22.13
N SER A 2 9.55 27.61 -20.90
CA SER A 2 9.64 26.31 -20.22
C SER A 2 8.20 25.98 -19.86
N GLY A 3 7.58 25.06 -20.61
CA GLY A 3 6.28 24.55 -20.22
C GLY A 3 6.55 23.58 -19.08
N ASP A 4 6.01 23.88 -17.91
CA ASP A 4 5.99 22.96 -16.78
C ASP A 4 5.02 21.82 -17.13
N TYR A 5 5.47 20.89 -17.97
CA TYR A 5 4.72 19.69 -18.31
C TYR A 5 4.91 18.69 -17.17
N TYR A 6 3.80 18.35 -16.51
CA TYR A 6 3.72 17.18 -15.65
C TYR A 6 3.74 15.95 -16.55
N GLU A 7 4.84 15.20 -16.49
CA GLU A 7 4.97 13.90 -17.16
C GLU A 7 4.80 12.83 -16.08
N VAL A 8 3.88 11.91 -16.34
CA VAL A 8 3.59 10.78 -15.45
C VAL A 8 3.86 9.51 -16.25
N ASP A 9 4.82 8.73 -15.80
CA ASP A 9 5.12 7.39 -16.32
C ASP A 9 4.42 6.37 -15.44
N GLY A 10 3.54 5.58 -16.04
CA GLY A 10 2.77 4.56 -15.34
C GLY A 10 2.82 3.22 -16.07
N SER A 11 2.93 2.14 -15.32
CA SER A 11 2.81 0.78 -15.84
C SER A 11 1.98 -0.06 -14.88
N GLY A 12 1.26 -1.04 -15.43
CA GLY A 12 0.47 -1.95 -14.62
C GLY A 12 0.33 -3.31 -15.29
N VAL A 13 0.20 -4.34 -14.48
CA VAL A 13 -0.05 -5.72 -14.89
C VAL A 13 -1.17 -6.29 -14.05
N GLU A 14 -2.02 -7.08 -14.69
CA GLU A 14 -3.02 -7.89 -14.00
C GLU A 14 -2.97 -9.28 -14.62
N VAL A 15 -2.90 -10.30 -13.76
CA VAL A 15 -2.98 -11.70 -14.14
C VAL A 15 -4.13 -12.33 -13.37
N SER A 16 -4.96 -13.10 -14.08
CA SER A 16 -5.97 -13.96 -13.46
C SER A 16 -5.98 -15.29 -14.18
N ASP A 17 -6.15 -16.36 -13.42
CA ASP A 17 -6.28 -17.71 -13.97
C ASP A 17 -7.71 -18.00 -14.49
N GLY A 18 -8.68 -17.14 -14.12
CA GLY A 18 -10.10 -17.31 -14.43
C GLY A 18 -10.81 -18.38 -13.57
N GLN A 19 -10.16 -18.86 -12.51
CA GLN A 19 -10.71 -19.75 -11.48
C GLN A 19 -10.92 -19.04 -10.13
N GLY A 20 -10.63 -17.75 -10.07
CA GLY A 20 -10.77 -16.94 -8.86
C GLY A 20 -9.45 -16.55 -8.25
N ASP A 21 -8.32 -16.96 -8.83
CA ASP A 21 -6.99 -16.52 -8.41
C ASP A 21 -6.49 -15.41 -9.33
N GLY A 22 -5.81 -14.43 -8.75
CA GLY A 22 -5.25 -13.32 -9.50
C GLY A 22 -4.25 -12.50 -8.71
N ALA A 23 -3.46 -11.72 -9.46
CA ALA A 23 -2.55 -10.75 -8.91
C ALA A 23 -2.47 -9.53 -9.82
N TYR A 24 -2.20 -8.37 -9.24
CA TYR A 24 -2.01 -7.13 -9.96
C TYR A 24 -0.85 -6.34 -9.36
N GLY A 25 -0.31 -5.44 -10.17
CA GLY A 25 0.70 -4.49 -9.76
C GLY A 25 0.61 -3.24 -10.62
N TYR A 26 0.69 -2.07 -10.00
CA TYR A 26 0.74 -0.78 -10.66
C TYR A 26 1.88 0.04 -10.08
N GLU A 27 2.62 0.71 -10.94
CA GLU A 27 3.67 1.65 -10.56
C GLU A 27 3.50 2.93 -11.37
N VAL A 28 3.58 4.07 -10.69
CA VAL A 28 3.47 5.40 -11.26
C VAL A 28 4.58 6.27 -10.69
N THR A 29 5.29 7.00 -11.54
CA THR A 29 6.27 8.02 -11.13
C THR A 29 6.09 9.24 -12.00
N ASP A 30 6.18 10.42 -11.39
CA ASP A 30 6.16 11.68 -12.13
C ASP A 30 7.56 12.31 -12.26
N ASN A 31 7.67 13.30 -13.14
CA ASN A 31 8.91 14.04 -13.33
C ASN A 31 9.22 15.07 -12.22
N GLN A 32 8.38 15.16 -11.19
CA GLN A 32 8.59 15.98 -10.00
C GLN A 32 9.29 15.20 -8.89
N GLY A 33 9.42 13.87 -9.00
CA GLY A 33 10.03 13.02 -7.99
C GLY A 33 9.01 12.43 -7.02
N ASN A 34 7.72 12.44 -7.36
CA ASN A 34 6.71 11.68 -6.64
C ASN A 34 6.56 10.29 -7.27
N GLY A 35 6.35 9.28 -6.45
CA GLY A 35 6.11 7.92 -6.88
C GLY A 35 5.03 7.24 -6.06
N TYR A 36 4.36 6.29 -6.69
CA TYR A 36 3.35 5.43 -6.08
C TYR A 36 3.45 4.04 -6.69
N TYR A 37 3.33 3.00 -5.88
CA TYR A 37 3.09 1.66 -6.36
C TYR A 37 2.02 0.98 -5.50
N GLU A 38 1.33 0.03 -6.10
CA GLU A 38 0.44 -0.89 -5.41
C GLU A 38 0.59 -2.27 -6.02
N ASP A 39 0.60 -3.30 -5.19
CA ASP A 39 0.59 -4.70 -5.58
C ASP A 39 -0.50 -5.41 -4.79
N GLY A 40 -1.12 -6.41 -5.39
CA GLY A 40 -2.10 -7.21 -4.68
C GLY A 40 -2.32 -8.57 -5.30
N ALA A 41 -2.87 -9.47 -4.50
CA ALA A 41 -3.25 -10.81 -4.91
C ALA A 41 -4.54 -11.22 -4.21
N TYR A 42 -5.28 -12.10 -4.86
CA TYR A 42 -6.46 -12.73 -4.31
C TYR A 42 -6.54 -14.16 -4.80
N ASP A 43 -7.18 -15.02 -4.01
CA ASP A 43 -7.43 -16.40 -4.40
C ASP A 43 -8.92 -16.78 -4.35
N SER A 44 -9.19 -17.92 -4.96
CA SER A 44 -10.50 -18.55 -5.03
C SER A 44 -11.00 -19.06 -3.68
N GLN A 45 -10.16 -19.11 -2.66
CA GLN A 45 -10.54 -19.44 -1.29
C GLN A 45 -11.07 -18.21 -0.54
N GLY A 46 -10.80 -17.00 -1.05
CA GLY A 46 -11.21 -15.75 -0.44
C GLY A 46 -10.10 -15.07 0.36
N ASP A 47 -8.86 -15.59 0.29
CA ASP A 47 -7.70 -14.89 0.81
C ASP A 47 -7.34 -13.73 -0.12
N SER A 48 -6.89 -12.61 0.45
CA SER A 48 -6.48 -11.43 -0.28
C SER A 48 -5.32 -10.74 0.44
N TYR A 49 -4.47 -10.13 -0.37
CA TYR A 49 -3.32 -9.33 0.04
C TYR A 49 -3.26 -8.08 -0.84
N HIS A 50 -2.94 -6.95 -0.24
CA HIS A 50 -2.71 -5.70 -0.93
C HIS A 50 -1.60 -4.95 -0.19
N GLU A 51 -0.67 -4.36 -0.93
CA GLU A 51 0.31 -3.42 -0.41
C GLU A 51 0.40 -2.22 -1.33
N ALA A 52 0.64 -1.06 -0.75
CA ALA A 52 0.86 0.16 -1.49
C ALA A 52 1.96 0.97 -0.82
N ALA A 53 2.73 1.70 -1.62
CA ALA A 53 3.63 2.71 -1.07
C ALA A 53 3.71 3.92 -1.99
N GLY A 54 4.04 5.05 -1.38
CA GLY A 54 4.30 6.27 -2.10
C GLY A 54 5.40 7.08 -1.45
N TYR A 55 6.02 7.93 -2.25
CA TYR A 55 6.95 8.93 -1.78
C TYR A 55 6.72 10.23 -2.56
N ASP A 56 7.01 11.35 -1.93
CA ASP A 56 6.97 12.65 -2.58
C ASP A 56 8.35 13.27 -2.75
N ALA A 57 8.39 14.34 -3.54
CA ALA A 57 9.60 15.10 -3.82
C ALA A 57 10.19 15.80 -2.57
N ASP A 58 9.37 16.00 -1.54
CA ASP A 58 9.77 16.63 -0.28
C ASP A 58 10.44 15.60 0.67
N GLY A 59 10.40 14.31 0.34
CA GLY A 59 11.04 13.24 1.10
C GLY A 59 10.12 12.59 2.13
N ASN A 60 8.81 12.85 2.06
CA ASN A 60 7.83 12.08 2.82
C ASN A 60 7.58 10.74 2.12
N ALA A 61 7.28 9.70 2.89
CA ALA A 61 6.95 8.38 2.38
C ALA A 61 5.80 7.75 3.18
N ALA A 62 5.02 6.91 2.52
CA ALA A 62 3.98 6.10 3.11
C ALA A 62 4.10 4.67 2.59
N TYR A 63 3.89 3.68 3.45
CA TYR A 63 3.79 2.27 3.11
C TYR A 63 2.59 1.70 3.84
N GLU A 64 1.72 0.99 3.14
CA GLU A 64 0.55 0.33 3.68
C GLU A 64 0.51 -1.12 3.19
N VAL A 65 0.05 -2.01 4.05
CA VAL A 65 -0.21 -3.41 3.74
C VAL A 65 -1.50 -3.82 4.39
N GLU A 66 -2.32 -4.58 3.68
CA GLU A 66 -3.51 -5.19 4.22
C GLU A 66 -3.71 -6.60 3.67
N GLY A 67 -4.38 -7.42 4.47
CA GLY A 67 -4.73 -8.77 4.08
C GLY A 67 -6.00 -9.22 4.77
N THR A 68 -6.79 -10.00 4.05
CA THR A 68 -7.96 -10.68 4.59
C THR A 68 -7.84 -12.16 4.28
N ASP A 69 -8.11 -13.03 5.25
CA ASP A 69 -8.22 -14.46 4.98
C ASP A 69 -9.67 -14.89 4.71
N ALA A 70 -9.82 -16.12 4.23
CA ALA A 70 -11.09 -16.74 3.93
C ALA A 70 -12.00 -16.94 5.17
N GLN A 71 -11.47 -16.77 6.38
CA GLN A 71 -12.24 -16.81 7.62
C GLN A 71 -12.81 -15.42 7.98
N GLY A 72 -12.30 -14.37 7.34
CA GLY A 72 -12.66 -12.98 7.60
C GLY A 72 -11.77 -12.32 8.65
N ASP A 73 -10.62 -12.93 9.00
CA ASP A 73 -9.58 -12.24 9.76
C ASP A 73 -8.91 -11.20 8.85
N TYR A 74 -8.85 -9.96 9.31
CA TYR A 74 -8.29 -8.81 8.60
C TYR A 74 -7.09 -8.25 9.38
N VAL A 75 -6.04 -7.89 8.66
CA VAL A 75 -4.90 -7.15 9.19
C VAL A 75 -4.60 -5.99 8.25
N HIS A 76 -4.36 -4.82 8.82
CA HIS A 76 -3.86 -3.62 8.17
C HIS A 76 -2.63 -3.12 8.91
N GLY A 77 -1.63 -2.66 8.18
CA GLY A 77 -0.45 -2.02 8.72
C GLY A 77 -0.05 -0.83 7.86
N ALA A 78 0.34 0.27 8.50
CA ALA A 78 0.79 1.48 7.83
C ALA A 78 2.07 2.00 8.50
N VAL A 79 2.98 2.52 7.69
CA VAL A 79 4.17 3.26 8.13
C VAL A 79 4.24 4.55 7.33
N LEU A 80 4.25 5.67 8.05
CA LEU A 80 4.45 7.01 7.49
C LEU A 80 5.80 7.52 7.95
N GLN A 81 6.54 8.14 7.04
CA GLN A 81 7.79 8.82 7.31
C GLN A 81 7.71 10.25 6.77
N ASP A 82 8.10 11.23 7.58
CA ASP A 82 8.21 12.61 7.10
C ASP A 82 9.63 12.96 6.58
N GLU A 83 9.75 14.13 5.96
CA GLU A 83 11.01 14.67 5.43
C GLU A 83 12.14 14.79 6.49
N TYR A 84 11.79 14.80 7.78
CA TYR A 84 12.74 14.88 8.90
C TYR A 84 13.13 13.51 9.46
N GLY A 85 12.54 12.44 8.91
CA GLY A 85 12.76 11.07 9.34
C GLY A 85 12.00 10.69 10.62
N ASN A 86 10.97 11.45 11.01
CA ASN A 86 10.04 10.99 12.02
C ASN A 86 9.15 9.90 11.40
N THR A 87 8.88 8.84 12.15
CA THR A 87 8.05 7.74 11.71
C THR A 87 6.80 7.60 12.57
N TYR A 88 5.70 7.23 11.93
CA TYR A 88 4.48 6.78 12.56
C TYR A 88 4.15 5.40 12.02
N THR A 89 3.97 4.43 12.90
CA THR A 89 3.58 3.06 12.55
C THR A 89 2.24 2.75 13.19
N GLU A 90 1.33 2.17 12.42
CA GLU A 90 0.04 1.68 12.88
C GLU A 90 -0.19 0.26 12.39
N VAL A 91 -0.79 -0.58 13.23
CA VAL A 91 -1.27 -1.91 12.85
C VAL A 91 -2.63 -2.13 13.50
N ASP A 92 -3.61 -2.45 12.68
CA ASP A 92 -4.95 -2.81 13.11
C ASP A 92 -5.26 -4.23 12.64
N ALA A 93 -5.84 -5.04 13.51
CA ALA A 93 -6.32 -6.37 13.16
C ALA A 93 -7.73 -6.56 13.69
N VAL A 94 -8.57 -7.19 12.87
CA VAL A 94 -9.93 -7.58 13.24
C VAL A 94 -10.09 -9.06 12.97
N ASP A 95 -10.38 -9.86 13.98
CA ASP A 95 -10.67 -11.28 13.78
C ASP A 95 -12.11 -11.49 13.26
N ALA A 96 -12.40 -12.71 12.79
CA ALA A 96 -13.70 -13.13 12.29
C ALA A 96 -14.85 -13.02 13.32
N ASN A 97 -14.52 -12.86 14.60
CA ASN A 97 -15.49 -12.64 15.68
C ASN A 97 -15.71 -11.14 15.98
N GLY A 98 -15.01 -10.25 15.28
CA GLY A 98 -15.05 -8.81 15.46
C GLY A 98 -14.18 -8.29 16.61
N ASN A 99 -13.22 -9.09 17.11
CA ASN A 99 -12.26 -8.61 18.09
C ASN A 99 -11.21 -7.74 17.40
N VAL A 100 -10.93 -6.57 17.98
CA VAL A 100 -9.99 -5.59 17.42
C VAL A 100 -8.70 -5.56 18.24
N ALA A 101 -7.56 -5.59 17.56
CA ALA A 101 -6.25 -5.29 18.12
C ALA A 101 -5.65 -4.10 17.37
N VAL A 102 -5.14 -3.11 18.12
CA VAL A 102 -4.54 -1.89 17.56
C VAL A 102 -3.17 -1.67 18.18
N TYR A 103 -2.18 -1.36 17.35
CA TYR A 103 -0.85 -0.93 17.73
C TYR A 103 -0.54 0.39 17.04
N GLN A 104 -0.02 1.36 17.79
CA GLN A 104 0.45 2.62 17.23
C GLN A 104 1.75 3.01 17.91
N GLU A 105 2.71 3.46 17.11
CA GLU A 105 4.01 3.93 17.57
C GLU A 105 4.42 5.18 16.80
N TYR A 106 5.03 6.11 17.50
CA TYR A 106 5.65 7.29 16.91
C TYR A 106 7.11 7.34 17.37
N GLU A 107 8.03 7.37 16.41
CA GLU A 107 9.44 7.58 16.67
C GLU A 107 9.88 8.92 16.07
N GLY A 108 10.38 9.82 16.92
CA GLY A 108 10.95 11.09 16.51
C GLY A 108 12.47 11.01 16.43
N ASN A 109 13.04 11.70 15.44
CA ASN A 109 14.50 11.79 15.22
C ASN A 109 15.15 12.87 16.11
#